data_AF-A0A5P3XK82-F1
#
_entry.id   AF-A0A5P3XK82-F1
#
_cell.length_a   1.000
_cell.length_b   1.000
_cell.length_c   1.000
_cell.angle_alpha   90.00
_cell.angle_beta   90.00
_cell.angle_gamma   90.00
#
_symmetry.space_group_name_H-M   'P 1'
#
loop_
_entity.id
_entity.type
_entity.pdbx_description
1 polymer ?
#
loop_
_entity_poly.entity_id
_entity_poly.type
_entity_poly.pdbx_seq_one_letter_code
_entity_poly.pdbx_strand_id
1 'polypeptide(L)'
;MRGFILTMVMIFIAFYLTVTQMFISMESFKRDSIIHTMIESAKIASVVNLDDSARVEENYVDITDVSFEEGFEKLFHKNLNIKVGIKDISYKYLRDQNGKIKAVKVKVTDSHNAEYQTVLKENTTDIKD
;
A
#
# COMPACT_ATOMS: atom_id res chain seq x y z
N MET A 1 16.43 43.27 -30.17
CA MET A 1 15.19 42.46 -30.13
C MET A 1 15.43 40.95 -30.08
N ARG A 2 16.36 40.36 -30.86
CA ARG A 2 16.61 38.90 -30.85
C ARG A 2 16.97 38.31 -29.48
N GLY A 3 17.86 38.94 -28.71
CA GLY A 3 18.24 38.45 -27.37
C GLY A 3 17.09 38.46 -26.36
N PHE A 4 16.25 39.50 -26.39
CA PHE A 4 15.05 39.60 -25.54
C PHE A 4 14.03 38.49 -25.84
N ILE A 5 13.80 38.22 -27.13
CA ILE A 5 12.91 37.14 -27.57
C ILE A 5 13.44 35.78 -27.11
N LEU A 6 14.76 35.55 -27.23
CA LEU A 6 15.38 34.29 -26.80
C LEU A 6 15.24 34.08 -25.28
N THR A 7 15.45 35.12 -24.47
CA THR A 7 15.27 35.06 -23.01
C THR A 7 13.83 34.78 -22.62
N MET A 8 12.85 35.40 -23.30
CA MET A 8 11.42 35.14 -23.06
C MET A 8 11.05 33.68 -23.36
N VAL A 9 11.56 33.11 -24.45
CA VAL A 9 11.34 31.70 -24.78
C VAL A 9 11.96 30.77 -23.74
N MET A 10 13.17 31.04 -23.25
CA MET A 10 13.79 30.23 -22.19
C MET A 10 13.00 30.26 -20.89
N ILE A 11 12.50 31.44 -20.48
CA ILE A 11 11.66 31.57 -19.28
C ILE A 11 10.37 30.77 -19.44
N PHE A 12 9.73 30.84 -20.61
CA PHE A 12 8.52 30.08 -20.89
C PHE A 12 8.77 28.56 -20.82
N ILE A 13 9.86 28.08 -21.41
CA ILE A 13 10.23 26.65 -21.36
C ILE A 13 10.51 26.23 -19.92
N ALA A 14 11.27 27.01 -19.15
CA ALA A 14 11.57 26.70 -17.75
C ALA A 14 10.30 26.64 -16.90
N PHE A 15 9.37 27.58 -17.09
CA PHE A 15 8.08 27.56 -16.42
C PHE A 15 7.25 26.34 -16.81
N TYR A 16 7.16 26.02 -18.10
CA TYR A 16 6.45 24.85 -18.60
C TYR A 16 7.00 23.54 -18.01
N LEU A 17 8.32 23.39 -17.98
CA LEU A 17 8.98 22.22 -17.38
C LEU A 17 8.73 22.14 -15.87
N THR A 18 8.72 23.27 -15.16
CA THR A 18 8.45 23.29 -13.72
C THR A 18 7.01 22.85 -13.41
N VAL A 19 6.04 23.36 -14.17
CA VAL A 19 4.62 23.01 -14.00
C VAL A 19 4.40 21.53 -14.30
N THR A 20 4.95 21.02 -15.40
CA THR A 20 4.83 19.59 -15.75
C THR A 20 5.48 18.68 -14.71
N GLN A 21 6.67 19.03 -14.21
CA GLN A 21 7.33 18.29 -13.13
C GLN A 21 6.49 18.29 -11.84
N MET A 22 5.82 19.40 -11.52
CA MET A 22 4.95 19.51 -10.35
C MET A 22 3.78 18.52 -10.44
N PHE A 23 3.14 18.40 -11.61
CA PHE A 23 2.04 17.44 -11.81
C PHE A 23 2.50 15.99 -11.65
N ILE A 24 3.62 15.61 -12.28
CA ILE A 24 4.19 14.25 -12.19
C ILE A 24 4.56 13.91 -10.74
N SER A 25 5.18 14.87 -10.04
CA SER A 25 5.55 14.70 -8.63
C SER A 25 4.31 14.51 -7.77
N MET A 26 3.25 15.30 -7.99
CA MET A 26 2.02 15.21 -7.20
C MET A 26 1.29 13.86 -7.38
N GLU A 27 1.31 13.29 -8.58
CA GLU A 27 0.78 11.94 -8.83
C GLU A 27 1.62 10.87 -8.13
N SER A 28 2.95 11.01 -8.16
CA SER A 28 3.87 10.10 -7.47
C SER A 28 3.67 10.13 -5.95
N PHE A 29 3.55 11.33 -5.36
CA PHE A 29 3.25 11.49 -3.93
C PHE A 29 1.94 10.82 -3.52
N LYS A 30 0.88 10.96 -4.33
CA LYS A 30 -0.40 10.28 -4.06
C LYS A 30 -0.21 8.77 -4.05
N ARG A 31 0.45 8.22 -5.06
CA ARG A 31 0.72 6.78 -5.16
C ARG A 31 1.52 6.26 -3.98
N ASP A 32 2.62 6.94 -3.64
CA ASP A 32 3.51 6.50 -2.57
C ASP A 32 2.81 6.58 -1.20
N SER A 33 2.00 7.61 -0.98
CA SER A 33 1.20 7.72 0.24
C SER A 33 0.18 6.57 0.36
N ILE A 34 -0.51 6.20 -0.73
CA ILE A 34 -1.45 5.05 -0.72
C ILE A 34 -0.70 3.76 -0.40
N ILE A 35 0.42 3.50 -1.08
CA ILE A 35 1.23 2.29 -0.86
C ILE A 35 1.76 2.24 0.58
N HIS A 36 2.20 3.37 1.13
CA HIS A 36 2.69 3.44 2.50
C HIS A 36 1.59 3.12 3.51
N THR A 37 0.39 3.70 3.34
CA THR A 37 -0.78 3.36 4.15
C THR A 37 -1.13 1.88 4.03
N MET A 38 -1.10 1.29 2.82
CA MET A 38 -1.33 -0.15 2.63
C MET A 38 -0.30 -0.99 3.40
N ILE A 39 0.98 -0.63 3.36
CA ILE A 39 2.04 -1.35 4.08
C ILE A 39 1.81 -1.28 5.59
N GLU A 40 1.50 -0.09 6.12
CA GLU A 40 1.29 0.11 7.55
C GLU A 40 0.05 -0.64 8.05
N SER A 41 -1.07 -0.52 7.33
CA SER A 41 -2.31 -1.24 7.65
C SER A 41 -2.11 -2.76 7.61
N ALA A 42 -1.42 -3.28 6.58
CA ALA A 42 -1.14 -4.71 6.46
C ALA A 42 -0.19 -5.21 7.58
N LYS A 43 0.81 -4.40 7.96
CA LYS A 43 1.73 -4.74 9.04
C LYS A 43 1.01 -4.80 10.39
N ILE A 44 0.16 -3.82 10.71
CA ILE A 44 -0.59 -3.80 11.96
C ILE A 44 -1.59 -4.96 12.00
N ALA A 45 -2.35 -5.19 10.92
CA ALA A 45 -3.28 -6.32 10.83
C ALA A 45 -2.57 -7.67 11.03
N SER A 46 -1.38 -7.85 10.45
CA SER A 46 -0.58 -9.05 10.64
C SER A 46 -0.11 -9.24 12.09
N VAL A 47 0.33 -8.17 12.76
CA VAL A 47 0.82 -8.25 14.16
C VAL A 47 -0.34 -8.52 15.13
N VAL A 48 -1.49 -7.86 14.95
CA VAL A 48 -2.69 -8.07 15.79
C VAL A 48 -3.17 -9.50 15.64
N ASN A 49 -3.27 -10.01 14.40
CA ASN A 49 -3.69 -11.39 14.17
C ASN A 49 -2.72 -12.41 14.78
N LEU A 50 -1.41 -12.12 14.76
CA LEU A 50 -0.41 -13.01 15.37
C LEU A 50 -0.45 -12.99 16.91
N ASP A 51 -0.66 -11.83 17.54
CA ASP A 51 -0.79 -11.72 19.01
C ASP A 51 -2.11 -12.36 19.50
N ASP A 52 -3.22 -12.14 18.79
CA ASP A 52 -4.51 -12.78 19.09
C ASP A 52 -4.45 -14.30 18.85
N SER A 53 -3.68 -14.78 17.85
CA SER A 53 -3.39 -16.21 17.66
C SER A 53 -2.66 -16.83 18.84
N ALA A 54 -1.65 -16.12 19.35
CA ALA A 54 -0.76 -16.65 20.39
C ALA A 54 -1.45 -16.71 21.76
N ARG A 55 -2.47 -15.87 21.99
CA ARG A 55 -3.15 -15.73 23.30
C ARG A 55 -4.32 -16.70 23.54
N VAL A 56 -4.73 -17.51 22.56
CA VAL A 56 -5.99 -18.29 22.60
C VAL A 56 -5.83 -19.80 22.89
N GLU A 57 -4.60 -20.31 23.08
CA GLU A 57 -4.31 -21.67 23.60
C GLU A 57 -4.70 -22.91 22.74
N GLU A 58 -4.11 -24.04 23.14
CA GLU A 58 -4.00 -25.36 22.49
C GLU A 58 -5.31 -25.97 21.96
N ASN A 59 -5.64 -25.73 20.69
CA ASN A 59 -5.71 -26.84 19.70
C ASN A 59 -6.29 -26.44 18.34
N TYR A 60 -6.91 -25.27 18.15
CA TYR A 60 -7.40 -24.90 16.83
C TYR A 60 -7.33 -23.38 16.64
N VAL A 61 -6.22 -22.94 16.07
CA VAL A 61 -6.04 -21.56 15.58
C VAL A 61 -6.51 -21.54 14.13
N ASP A 62 -7.79 -21.29 13.90
CA ASP A 62 -8.28 -20.94 12.56
C ASP A 62 -8.43 -19.42 12.50
N ILE A 63 -7.29 -18.73 12.58
CA ILE A 63 -7.21 -17.30 12.28
C ILE A 63 -7.18 -17.19 10.76
N THR A 64 -8.41 -17.18 10.27
CA THR A 64 -8.78 -17.25 8.87
C THR A 64 -8.57 -15.91 8.21
N ASP A 65 -8.25 -15.95 6.91
CA ASP A 65 -8.01 -14.84 5.99
C ASP A 65 -8.91 -13.61 6.28
N VAL A 66 -10.17 -13.83 6.69
CA VAL A 66 -11.18 -12.84 7.09
C VAL A 66 -10.72 -11.83 8.15
N SER A 67 -10.06 -12.25 9.23
CA SER A 67 -9.67 -11.32 10.31
C SER A 67 -8.57 -10.35 9.86
N PHE A 68 -7.69 -10.81 8.97
CA PHE A 68 -6.70 -9.96 8.31
C PHE A 68 -7.36 -8.97 7.36
N GLU A 69 -8.30 -9.42 6.53
CA GLU A 69 -9.02 -8.57 5.58
C GLU A 69 -9.78 -7.46 6.32
N GLU A 70 -10.58 -7.79 7.33
CA GLU A 70 -11.33 -6.81 8.13
C GLU A 70 -10.41 -5.81 8.84
N GLY A 71 -9.32 -6.29 9.46
CA GLY A 71 -8.34 -5.45 10.14
C GLY A 71 -7.63 -4.51 9.17
N PHE A 72 -7.23 -5.03 8.00
CA PHE A 72 -6.62 -4.25 6.94
C PHE A 72 -7.55 -3.16 6.44
N GLU A 73 -8.79 -3.51 6.07
CA GLU A 73 -9.76 -2.55 5.51
C GLU A 73 -10.07 -1.43 6.49
N LYS A 74 -10.32 -1.77 7.75
CA LYS A 74 -10.61 -0.79 8.80
C LYS A 74 -9.46 0.19 8.97
N LEU A 75 -8.22 -0.30 9.03
CA LEU A 75 -7.03 0.55 9.17
C LEU A 75 -6.73 1.34 7.91
N PHE A 76 -6.91 0.72 6.74
CA PHE A 76 -6.68 1.35 5.45
C PHE A 76 -7.62 2.52 5.25
N HIS A 77 -8.93 2.33 5.44
CA HIS A 77 -9.93 3.40 5.34
C HIS A 77 -9.75 4.50 6.40
N LYS A 78 -9.32 4.14 7.62
CA LYS A 78 -9.07 5.12 8.68
C LYS A 78 -7.83 5.98 8.42
N ASN A 79 -6.76 5.38 7.91
CA ASN A 79 -5.47 6.05 7.72
C ASN A 79 -5.32 6.70 6.34
N LEU A 80 -6.26 6.46 5.41
CA LEU A 80 -6.28 7.07 4.09
C LEU A 80 -6.61 8.56 4.20
N ASN A 81 -5.58 9.41 4.25
CA ASN A 81 -5.71 10.87 4.32
C ASN A 81 -5.91 11.54 2.94
N ILE A 82 -6.26 10.77 1.91
CA ILE A 82 -6.38 11.23 0.53
C ILE A 82 -7.75 10.83 0.00
N LYS A 83 -8.44 11.74 -0.69
CA LYS A 83 -9.71 11.42 -1.35
C LYS A 83 -9.45 10.53 -2.57
N VAL A 84 -9.55 9.22 -2.38
CA VAL A 84 -9.42 8.20 -3.42
C VAL A 84 -10.64 7.28 -3.32
N GLY A 85 -11.34 7.07 -4.43
CA GLY A 85 -12.56 6.29 -4.47
C GLY A 85 -12.24 4.81 -4.60
N ILE A 86 -12.07 4.10 -3.50
CA ILE A 86 -11.74 2.67 -3.56
C ILE A 86 -12.90 1.90 -4.20
N LYS A 87 -12.60 1.17 -5.28
CA LYS A 87 -13.58 0.38 -6.05
C LYS A 87 -13.57 -1.09 -5.61
N ASP A 88 -12.39 -1.64 -5.40
CA ASP A 88 -12.20 -3.05 -5.10
C ASP A 88 -10.90 -3.29 -4.33
N ILE A 89 -10.90 -4.25 -3.40
CA ILE A 89 -9.72 -4.71 -2.67
C ILE A 89 -9.66 -6.23 -2.83
N SER A 90 -8.51 -6.75 -3.24
CA SER A 90 -8.30 -8.18 -3.45
C SER A 90 -7.05 -8.67 -2.72
N TYR A 91 -7.16 -9.89 -2.21
CA TYR A 91 -6.13 -10.53 -1.39
C TYR A 91 -5.65 -11.82 -2.06
N LYS A 92 -4.35 -12.06 -2.05
CA LYS A 92 -3.75 -13.30 -2.52
C LYS A 92 -2.76 -13.83 -1.51
N TYR A 93 -3.05 -15.01 -0.97
CA TYR A 93 -2.27 -15.68 0.05
C TYR A 93 -1.30 -16.67 -0.59
N LEU A 94 -0.05 -16.62 -0.17
CA LEU A 94 0.94 -17.66 -0.42
C LEU A 94 1.04 -18.51 0.84
N ARG A 95 0.65 -19.79 0.76
CA ARG A 95 0.72 -20.74 1.88
C ARG A 95 1.90 -21.70 1.70
N ASP A 96 2.48 -22.15 2.81
CA ASP A 96 3.51 -23.18 2.83
C ASP A 96 2.89 -24.59 2.77
N GLN A 97 3.73 -25.63 2.62
CA GLN A 97 3.32 -27.04 2.53
C GLN A 97 2.48 -27.52 3.73
N ASN A 98 2.62 -26.84 4.87
CA ASN A 98 1.86 -27.12 6.10
C ASN A 98 0.60 -26.25 6.26
N GLY A 99 0.16 -25.55 5.20
CA GLY A 99 -1.06 -24.73 5.21
C GLY A 99 -0.92 -23.36 5.89
N LYS A 100 0.24 -23.05 6.48
CA LYS A 100 0.55 -21.76 7.13
C LYS A 100 0.72 -20.64 6.09
N ILE A 101 0.25 -19.45 6.39
CA ILE A 101 0.42 -18.26 5.54
C ILE A 101 1.89 -17.82 5.59
N LYS A 102 2.50 -17.62 4.41
CA LYS A 102 3.90 -17.17 4.26
C LYS A 102 4.00 -15.74 3.76
N ALA A 103 3.07 -15.35 2.90
CA ALA A 103 2.97 -13.99 2.40
C ALA A 103 1.53 -13.66 2.00
N VAL A 104 1.17 -12.39 2.15
CA VAL A 104 -0.11 -11.84 1.70
C VAL A 104 0.18 -10.73 0.69
N LYS A 105 -0.36 -10.88 -0.51
CA LYS A 105 -0.38 -9.81 -1.51
C LYS A 105 -1.72 -9.12 -1.43
N VAL A 106 -1.72 -7.81 -1.18
CA VAL A 106 -2.91 -6.96 -1.17
C VAL A 106 -2.89 -6.08 -2.40
N LYS A 107 -3.98 -6.06 -3.16
CA LYS A 107 -4.18 -5.17 -4.30
C LYS A 107 -5.44 -4.33 -4.08
N VAL A 108 -5.29 -3.01 -4.21
CA VAL A 108 -6.36 -2.03 -4.10
C VAL A 108 -6.55 -1.38 -5.47
N THR A 109 -7.80 -1.33 -5.95
CA THR A 109 -8.16 -0.69 -7.22
C THR A 109 -8.99 0.56 -6.94
N ASP A 110 -8.56 1.71 -7.48
CA ASP A 110 -9.32 2.96 -7.44
C ASP A 110 -10.41 2.99 -8.53
N SER A 111 -11.38 3.89 -8.35
CA SER A 111 -12.42 4.30 -9.28
C SER A 111 -11.91 4.64 -10.69
N HIS A 112 -10.67 5.13 -10.81
CA HIS A 112 -10.00 5.40 -12.08
C HIS A 112 -9.27 4.18 -12.68
N ASN A 113 -9.51 2.97 -12.18
CA ASN A 113 -8.81 1.72 -12.52
C ASN A 113 -7.28 1.76 -12.25
N ALA A 114 -6.81 2.66 -11.39
CA ALA A 114 -5.43 2.63 -10.93
C ALA A 114 -5.25 1.50 -9.90
N GLU A 115 -4.26 0.63 -10.11
CA GLU A 115 -3.96 -0.49 -9.21
C GLU A 115 -2.76 -0.16 -8.31
N TYR A 116 -2.96 -0.32 -7.00
CA TYR A 116 -1.92 -0.24 -5.98
C TYR A 116 -1.73 -1.62 -5.38
N GLN A 117 -0.49 -2.09 -5.29
CA GLN A 117 -0.20 -3.42 -4.76
C GLN A 117 0.94 -3.37 -3.74
N THR A 118 0.79 -4.17 -2.68
CA THR A 118 1.86 -4.44 -1.73
C THR A 118 1.92 -5.93 -1.42
N VAL A 119 3.10 -6.42 -1.04
CA VAL A 119 3.31 -7.79 -0.60
C VAL A 119 3.90 -7.74 0.80
N LEU A 120 3.13 -8.22 1.77
CA LEU A 120 3.64 -8.48 3.10
C LEU A 120 4.20 -9.91 3.11
N LYS A 121 5.49 -10.05 3.39
CA LYS A 121 6.09 -11.34 3.69
C LYS A 121 6.16 -11.47 5.20
N GLU A 122 5.61 -12.54 5.74
CA GLU A 122 5.81 -12.83 7.15
C GLU A 122 7.27 -13.27 7.31
N ASN A 123 8.04 -12.55 8.14
CA ASN A 123 9.44 -12.88 8.37
C ASN A 123 9.51 -13.98 9.43
N THR A 124 9.18 -15.21 9.06
CA THR A 124 9.26 -16.40 9.95
C THR A 124 10.69 -16.93 10.09
N THR A 125 11.69 -16.04 10.11
CA THR A 125 13.10 -16.38 10.34
C THR A 125 13.73 -15.30 11.21
N ASP A 126 13.50 -15.40 12.53
CA ASP A 126 14.44 -14.93 13.57
C ASP A 126 14.06 -15.49 14.96
N ILE A 127 13.69 -16.77 15.01
CA ILE A 127 13.83 -17.56 16.23
C ILE A 127 14.72 -18.73 15.86
N LYS A 128 16.04 -18.51 15.93
CA LYS A 128 17.01 -19.59 16.02
C LYS A 128 17.36 -19.74 17.50
N ASP A 129 17.19 -20.97 17.96
CA ASP A 129 17.61 -21.51 19.26
C ASP A 129 19.03 -21.12 19.67
#